data_AF-A0A7Y5L916-F1
#
_entry.id   AF-A0A7Y5L916-F1
#
_cell.length_a   1.000
_cell.length_b   1.000
_cell.length_c   1.000
_cell.angle_alpha   90.00
_cell.angle_beta   90.00
_cell.angle_gamma   90.00
#
_symmetry.space_group_name_H-M   'P 1'
#
loop_
_entity.id
_entity.type
_entity.pdbx_description
1 polymer ?
#
loop_
_entity_poly.entity_id
_entity_poly.type
_entity_poly.pdbx_seq_one_letter_code
_entity_poly.pdbx_strand_id
1 'polypeptide(L)'
;MPQLEFEYQFNYRPFVLETASQKTLTPPFPVIEIALAHNDLTRTALALIDSGSTFSLFSRELADVLGIEVLQGRVQKLSTLGGPLLAYGHEIDLEITPNL
;
A
#
# COMPACT_ATOMS: atom_id res chain seq x y z
N MET A 1 -33.50 -15.90 8.53
CA MET A 1 -32.41 -14.90 8.51
C MET A 1 -32.39 -14.33 7.10
N PRO A 2 -32.78 -13.07 6.85
CA PRO A 2 -32.67 -12.51 5.51
C PRO A 2 -31.20 -12.23 5.19
N GLN A 3 -30.75 -12.65 4.00
CA GLN A 3 -29.47 -12.28 3.44
C GLN A 3 -29.54 -10.82 2.99
N LEU A 4 -28.66 -9.99 3.52
CA LEU A 4 -28.43 -8.65 3.00
C LEU A 4 -27.50 -8.78 1.80
N GLU A 5 -28.01 -8.51 0.60
CA GLU A 5 -27.20 -8.33 -0.58
C GLU A 5 -26.72 -6.88 -0.62
N PHE A 6 -25.40 -6.70 -0.67
CA PHE A 6 -24.78 -5.40 -0.88
C PHE A 6 -24.25 -5.35 -2.31
N GLU A 7 -24.72 -4.40 -3.09
CA GLU A 7 -24.21 -4.13 -4.43
C GLU A 7 -23.10 -3.08 -4.33
N TYR A 8 -21.86 -3.46 -4.62
CA TYR A 8 -20.71 -2.56 -4.62
C TYR A 8 -20.41 -2.10 -6.05
N GLN A 9 -20.44 -0.79 -6.29
CA GLN A 9 -19.97 -0.20 -7.55
C GLN A 9 -18.53 0.28 -7.40
N PHE A 10 -17.61 -0.33 -8.14
CA PHE A 10 -16.21 0.08 -8.19
C PHE A 10 -15.98 0.98 -9.40
N ASN A 11 -15.66 2.25 -9.16
CA ASN A 11 -15.26 3.18 -10.21
C ASN A 11 -13.76 3.07 -10.46
N TYR A 12 -13.36 2.31 -11.47
CA TYR A 12 -11.96 2.19 -11.86
C TYR A 12 -11.53 3.39 -12.71
N ARG A 13 -10.48 4.10 -12.27
CA ARG A 13 -9.77 5.07 -13.12
C ARG A 13 -8.44 4.45 -13.56
N PRO A 14 -8.18 4.27 -14.86
CA PRO A 14 -6.86 3.85 -15.32
C PRO A 14 -5.86 4.95 -14.98
N PHE A 15 -4.81 4.60 -14.22
CA PHE A 15 -3.69 5.48 -13.91
C PHE A 15 -2.47 5.07 -14.72
N VAL A 16 -1.77 6.05 -15.30
CA VAL A 16 -0.51 5.86 -16.01
C VAL A 16 0.62 6.25 -15.06
N LEU A 17 1.39 5.25 -14.60
CA LEU A 17 2.61 5.46 -13.83
C LEU A 17 3.70 6.04 -14.73
N GLU A 18 4.00 7.33 -14.60
CA GLU A 18 5.25 7.89 -15.13
C GLU A 18 6.41 7.57 -14.16
N THR A 19 7.25 6.63 -14.60
CA THR A 19 8.60 6.33 -14.10
C THR A 19 8.78 5.78 -12.68
N ALA A 20 8.72 4.44 -12.55
CA ALA A 20 9.81 3.58 -12.04
C ALA A 20 9.34 2.11 -12.01
N SER A 21 10.10 1.22 -12.67
CA SER A 21 9.89 -0.24 -12.75
C SER A 21 8.49 -0.72 -13.16
N GLN A 22 8.36 -1.05 -14.45
CA GLN A 22 7.15 -1.58 -15.06
C GLN A 22 6.62 -2.85 -14.33
N LYS A 23 5.50 -2.70 -13.65
CA LYS A 23 4.42 -3.67 -13.70
C LYS A 23 3.16 -2.91 -14.09
N THR A 24 2.76 -3.02 -15.36
CA THR A 24 1.51 -2.44 -15.84
C THR A 24 0.37 -3.11 -15.07
N LEU A 25 -0.17 -2.43 -14.05
CA LEU A 25 -1.38 -2.85 -13.37
C LEU A 25 -2.57 -2.40 -14.23
N THR A 26 -2.96 -3.20 -15.21
CA THR A 26 -4.18 -2.97 -15.99
C THR A 26 -5.34 -3.75 -15.33
N PRO A 27 -6.50 -3.11 -15.08
CA PRO A 27 -7.49 -3.45 -14.03
C PRO A 27 -8.31 -4.76 -14.22
N PRO A 28 -9.09 -5.18 -13.19
CA PRO A 28 -9.27 -4.49 -11.90
C PRO A 28 -8.51 -5.10 -10.75
N PHE A 29 -7.60 -4.30 -10.19
CA PHE A 29 -7.07 -4.50 -8.85
C PHE A 29 -7.77 -3.53 -7.90
N PRO A 30 -8.17 -3.97 -6.69
CA PRO A 30 -8.79 -3.10 -5.70
C PRO A 30 -7.73 -2.16 -5.11
N VAL A 31 -7.72 -0.90 -5.55
CA VAL A 31 -6.78 0.11 -5.08
C VAL A 31 -7.51 1.24 -4.36
N ILE A 32 -6.92 1.75 -3.29
CA ILE A 32 -7.42 2.91 -2.53
C ILE A 32 -6.33 3.96 -2.40
N GLU A 33 -6.73 5.22 -2.27
CA GLU A 33 -5.82 6.29 -1.85
C GLU A 33 -5.73 6.31 -0.33
N ILE A 34 -4.49 6.41 0.16
CA ILE A 34 -4.17 6.49 1.57
C ILE A 34 -3.24 7.68 1.81
N ALA A 35 -3.29 8.22 3.01
CA ALA A 35 -2.28 9.11 3.55
C ALA A 35 -1.47 8.36 4.60
N LEU A 36 -0.16 8.47 4.51
CA LEU A 36 0.80 7.93 5.46
C LEU A 36 1.50 9.09 6.15
N ALA A 37 1.56 9.07 7.48
CA ALA A 37 2.21 10.09 8.27
C ALA A 37 3.22 9.50 9.25
N HIS A 38 4.37 10.16 9.35
CA HIS A 38 5.45 9.82 10.28
C HIS A 38 6.14 11.12 10.71
N ASN A 39 6.12 11.42 12.01
CA ASN A 39 6.48 12.73 12.56
C ASN A 39 5.70 13.85 11.83
N ASP A 40 6.38 14.93 11.41
CA ASP A 40 5.77 16.07 10.70
C ASP A 40 5.64 15.85 9.18
N LEU A 41 5.86 14.63 8.68
CA LEU A 41 5.85 14.31 7.26
C LEU A 41 4.63 13.47 6.90
N THR A 42 3.90 13.89 5.87
CA THR A 42 2.75 13.17 5.31
C THR A 42 2.91 12.94 3.82
N ARG A 43 2.55 11.76 3.31
CA ARG A 43 2.52 11.45 1.88
C ARG A 43 1.29 10.64 1.50
N THR A 44 0.70 11.01 0.36
CA THR A 44 -0.36 10.22 -0.24
C THR A 44 0.22 9.15 -1.17
N ALA A 45 -0.43 8.00 -1.20
CA ALA A 45 -0.07 6.89 -2.08
C ALA A 45 -1.33 6.11 -2.47
N LEU A 46 -1.25 5.42 -3.61
CA LEU A 46 -2.21 4.39 -3.96
C LEU A 46 -1.73 3.06 -3.39
N ALA A 47 -2.60 2.37 -2.66
CA ALA A 47 -2.33 1.08 -2.06
C ALA A 47 -3.25 0.00 -2.64
N LEU A 48 -2.68 -1.18 -2.91
CA LEU A 48 -3.43 -2.38 -3.27
C LEU A 48 -4.06 -2.99 -2.01
N ILE A 49 -5.36 -3.27 -2.06
CA ILE A 49 -6.04 -4.11 -1.06
C ILE A 49 -5.73 -5.56 -1.40
N ASP A 50 -4.87 -6.20 -0.61
CA ASP A 50 -4.45 -7.57 -0.82
C ASP A 50 -4.79 -8.44 0.40
N SER A 51 -5.90 -9.17 0.33
CA SER A 51 -6.30 -10.14 1.37
C SER A 51 -5.40 -11.37 1.43
N GLY A 52 -4.55 -11.58 0.42
CA GLY A 52 -3.55 -12.64 0.39
C GLY A 52 -2.26 -12.30 1.14
N SER A 53 -2.11 -11.06 1.62
CA SER A 53 -0.94 -10.63 2.40
C SER A 53 -1.24 -10.58 3.90
N THR A 54 -0.23 -10.94 4.70
CA THR A 54 -0.25 -10.74 6.17
C THR A 54 0.29 -9.36 6.57
N PHE A 55 1.00 -8.68 5.67
CA PHE A 55 1.67 -7.42 5.96
C PHE A 55 1.37 -6.37 4.88
N SER A 56 1.14 -5.13 5.29
CA SER A 56 1.22 -3.98 4.38
C SER A 56 2.67 -3.71 4.04
N LEU A 57 3.00 -3.75 2.75
CA LEU A 57 4.35 -3.51 2.25
C LEU A 57 4.38 -2.20 1.47
N PHE A 58 5.31 -1.33 1.86
CA PHE A 58 5.58 -0.07 1.20
C PHE A 58 7.00 -0.09 0.63
N SER A 59 7.21 0.67 -0.45
CA SER A 59 8.52 0.76 -1.07
C SER A 59 9.50 1.57 -0.20
N ARG A 60 10.81 1.37 -0.40
CA ARG A 60 11.84 2.11 0.34
C ARG A 60 11.76 3.61 0.04
N GLU A 61 11.45 3.97 -1.20
CA GLU A 61 11.35 5.36 -1.64
C GLU A 61 10.29 6.11 -0.82
N LEU A 62 9.19 5.45 -0.45
CA LEU A 62 8.16 6.05 0.40
C LEU A 62 8.67 6.28 1.83
N ALA A 63 9.47 5.36 2.36
CA ALA A 63 10.12 5.52 3.66
C ALA A 63 11.13 6.67 3.66
N ASP A 64 11.94 6.80 2.60
CA ASP A 64 12.92 7.89 2.44
C ASP A 64 12.21 9.26 2.46
N VAL A 65 11.08 9.36 1.76
CA VAL A 65 10.29 10.61 1.70
C VAL A 65 9.60 10.95 3.03
N LEU A 66 9.30 9.94 3.86
CA LEU A 66 8.74 10.09 5.20
C LEU A 66 9.81 10.19 6.30
N GLY A 67 11.09 10.27 5.93
CA GLY A 67 12.20 10.38 6.87
C GLY A 67 12.36 9.16 7.77
N ILE A 68 11.93 7.98 7.31
CA ILE A 68 12.03 6.73 8.07
C ILE A 68 13.38 6.07 7.77
N GLU A 69 14.19 5.88 8.81
CA GLU A 69 15.41 5.07 8.71
C GLU A 69 15.05 3.58 8.61
N VAL A 70 14.80 3.08 7.40
CA VAL A 70 14.27 1.73 7.15
C VAL A 70 14.98 0.64 7.96
N LEU A 71 16.31 0.68 8.02
CA LEU A 71 17.11 -0.38 8.66
C LEU A 71 17.02 -0.40 10.20
N GLN A 72 16.50 0.65 10.84
CA GLN A 72 16.28 0.69 12.29
C GLN A 72 14.98 0.00 12.72
N GLY A 73 14.15 -0.43 11.77
CA GLY A 73 12.89 -1.10 12.06
C GLY A 73 13.07 -2.54 12.54
N ARG A 74 11.95 -3.14 12.96
CA ARG A 74 11.93 -4.55 13.34
C ARG A 74 12.14 -5.44 12.11
N VAL A 75 13.26 -6.16 12.07
CA VAL A 75 13.58 -7.07 10.97
C VAL A 75 12.50 -8.13 10.78
N GLN A 76 11.97 -8.24 9.56
CA GLN A 76 10.97 -9.21 9.16
C GLN A 76 11.43 -9.94 7.89
N LYS A 77 11.59 -11.27 8.00
CA LYS A 77 11.87 -12.13 6.84
C LYS A 77 10.55 -12.63 6.27
N LEU A 78 10.27 -12.29 5.02
CA LEU A 78 9.04 -12.64 4.32
C LEU A 78 9.32 -13.65 3.22
N SER A 79 8.42 -14.62 3.07
CA SER A 79 8.43 -15.53 1.92
C SER A 79 7.41 -15.02 0.91
N THR A 80 7.88 -14.60 -0.27
CA THR A 80 7.02 -14.09 -1.35
C THR A 80 7.06 -15.05 -2.53
N LEU A 81 6.15 -14.88 -3.50
CA LEU A 81 6.19 -15.64 -4.76
C LEU A 81 7.49 -15.40 -5.55
N GLY A 82 8.12 -14.23 -5.38
CA GLY A 82 9.40 -13.88 -6.02
C GLY A 82 10.63 -14.38 -5.25
N GLY A 83 10.45 -15.10 -4.14
CA GLY A 83 11.52 -15.51 -3.25
C GLY A 83 11.54 -14.76 -1.91
N PRO A 84 12.61 -14.91 -1.12
CA PRO A 84 12.71 -14.29 0.19
C PRO A 84 12.89 -12.76 0.08
N LEU A 85 12.15 -12.02 0.90
CA LEU A 85 12.25 -10.58 1.03
C LEU A 85 12.62 -10.23 2.48
N LEU A 86 13.64 -9.37 2.65
CA LEU A 86 13.98 -8.78 3.94
C LEU A 86 13.31 -7.42 4.07
N ALA A 87 12.35 -7.32 4.98
CA ALA A 87 11.62 -6.10 5.29
C ALA A 87 11.93 -5.64 6.72
N TYR A 88 11.57 -4.39 7.02
CA TYR A 88 11.77 -3.77 8.33
C TYR A 88 10.46 -3.09 8.73
N GLY A 89 9.85 -3.53 9.83
CA GLY A 89 8.60 -3.00 10.34
C GLY A 89 8.81 -1.70 11.11
N HIS A 90 7.95 -0.73 10.84
CA HIS A 90 7.91 0.59 11.49
C HIS A 90 6.48 0.92 11.90
N GLU A 91 6.33 1.72 12.95
CA GLU A 91 5.05 2.31 13.31
C GLU A 91 4.81 3.56 12.45
N ILE A 92 3.62 3.67 11.88
CA ILE A 92 3.25 4.74 10.97
C ILE A 92 1.76 5.01 11.12
N ASP A 93 1.37 6.28 11.04
CA ASP A 93 -0.04 6.65 10.98
C ASP A 93 -0.54 6.47 9.55
N LEU A 94 -1.65 5.76 9.41
CA LEU A 94 -2.29 5.49 8.12
C LEU A 94 -3.75 5.92 8.17
N GLU A 95 -4.12 6.75 7.22
CA GLU A 95 -5.50 7.17 7.00
C GLU A 95 -5.95 6.79 5.60
N ILE A 96 -7.20 6.34 5.49
CA ILE A 96 -7.85 6.21 4.18
C ILE A 96 -8.30 7.61 3.79
N THR A 97 -7.78 8.13 2.67
CA THR A 97 -8.24 9.41 2.16
C THR A 97 -9.64 9.23 1.59
N PRO A 98 -10.67 9.90 2.11
CA PRO A 98 -12.01 9.79 1.56
C PRO A 98 -12.02 10.46 0.18
N ASN A 99 -12.15 9.65 -0.86
CA ASN A 99 -12.61 10.12 -2.16
C ASN A 99 -14.11 10.42 -2.03
N LEU A 100 -14.48 11.72 -1.97
CA LEU A 100 -15.85 12.17 -2.23
C LEU A 100 -16.14 12.11 -3.74
#